data_AF-A0A954LII9-F1
#
_entry.id   AF-A0A954LII9-F1
#
_cell.length_a   1.000
_cell.length_b   1.000
_cell.length_c   1.000
_cell.angle_alpha   90.00
_cell.angle_beta   90.00
_cell.angle_gamma   90.00
#
_symmetry.space_group_name_H-M   'P 1'
#
loop_
_entity.id
_entity.type
_entity.pdbx_description
1 polymer ?
#
loop_
_entity_poly.entity_id
_entity_poly.type
_entity_poly.pdbx_seq_one_letter_code
_entity_poly.pdbx_strand_id
1 'polypeptide(L)'
;MPTRLRFLQRVILGVVCWGIAITSSTEAQTVQGVRIDAAGVMKTRQVAGLAMKPDQRLDPEWAYVSLPKLFEEVQKSTEAGQELPERLRFLDGLVKIERIYVRPEQSDLILAGPAEPWDASNPLRVRGRRTGRPVITLDDLILALRQFGPNSRSRVFGCTLLQDAGAAERVARLQREILAKRITNQTVIAQALKESLGPLTAEYFGVPADTRFALTCIESDYLMKRLSLGLDRMSVPGVKSYLDRSGSGHLFNRFWFVADYAPLLVSPDGMTFQLPDQGLALKTSDSEMDQDTKNDGA
;
A
#
# COMPACT_ATOMS: atom_id res chain seq x y z
N MET A 1 -54.31 -16.56 4.05
CA MET A 1 -54.51 -15.27 3.34
C MET A 1 -55.81 -14.66 3.83
N PRO A 2 -55.98 -13.33 3.90
CA PRO A 2 -55.00 -12.23 3.83
C PRO A 2 -54.83 -11.59 5.25
N THR A 3 -54.35 -10.36 5.54
CA THR A 3 -53.57 -9.37 4.76
C THR A 3 -52.49 -8.70 5.64
N ARG A 4 -51.22 -8.90 5.29
CA ARG A 4 -50.12 -7.91 5.19
C ARG A 4 -50.01 -6.67 6.10
N LEU A 5 -48.78 -6.54 6.62
CA LEU A 5 -47.91 -5.35 6.74
C LEU A 5 -47.96 -4.45 8.00
N ARG A 6 -46.77 -4.31 8.61
CA ARG A 6 -46.20 -3.14 9.33
C ARG A 6 -46.95 -2.64 10.58
N PHE A 7 -46.47 -3.04 11.77
CA PHE A 7 -45.83 -2.11 12.72
C PHE A 7 -45.12 -2.87 13.85
N LEU A 8 -43.93 -3.42 13.60
CA LEU A 8 -43.13 -4.07 14.64
C LEU A 8 -42.35 -3.03 15.46
N GLN A 9 -43.05 -2.29 16.33
CA GLN A 9 -42.42 -1.43 17.33
C GLN A 9 -42.48 -2.08 18.72
N ARG A 10 -41.29 -2.31 19.30
CA ARG A 10 -40.95 -2.17 20.73
C ARG A 10 -41.74 -2.98 21.78
N VAL A 11 -41.16 -4.11 22.21
CA VAL A 11 -40.89 -4.48 23.64
C VAL A 11 -39.68 -5.43 23.58
N ILE A 12 -38.43 -5.04 23.85
CA ILE A 12 -37.78 -4.74 25.15
C ILE A 12 -37.60 -5.98 26.04
N LEU A 13 -36.36 -6.51 26.09
CA LEU A 13 -35.47 -6.68 27.26
C LEU A 13 -34.62 -7.96 27.17
N GLY A 14 -33.31 -7.84 27.41
CA GLY A 14 -32.35 -8.95 27.31
C GLY A 14 -30.91 -8.47 27.46
N VAL A 15 -30.62 -7.71 28.52
CA VAL A 15 -29.33 -7.04 28.75
C VAL A 15 -28.30 -8.02 29.32
N VAL A 16 -27.15 -8.15 28.65
CA VAL A 16 -25.86 -8.42 29.31
C VAL A 16 -24.83 -7.45 28.75
N CYS A 17 -24.30 -6.59 29.62
CA CYS A 17 -23.32 -5.57 29.26
C CYS A 17 -21.93 -6.20 29.03
N TRP A 18 -21.34 -5.97 27.86
CA TRP A 18 -19.91 -5.69 27.74
C TRP A 18 -19.77 -4.43 26.89
N GLY A 19 -19.51 -3.30 27.54
CA GLY A 19 -19.34 -2.02 26.88
C GLY A 19 -17.86 -1.73 26.62
N ILE A 20 -17.56 -1.20 25.44
CA ILE A 20 -16.43 -0.29 25.19
C ILE A 20 -16.97 0.82 24.28
N ALA A 21 -16.57 2.06 24.55
CA ALA A 21 -17.25 3.25 24.07
C ALA A 21 -17.13 3.47 22.55
N ILE A 22 -18.24 3.86 21.92
CA ILE A 22 -18.21 4.62 20.67
C ILE A 22 -17.79 6.05 21.04
N THR A 23 -16.49 6.28 21.20
CA THR A 23 -15.95 7.65 21.23
C THR A 23 -15.93 8.19 19.81
N SER A 24 -16.87 9.07 19.50
CA SER A 24 -16.83 9.89 18.30
C SER A 24 -15.57 10.76 18.31
N SER A 25 -14.52 10.31 17.63
CA SER A 25 -13.34 11.14 17.39
C SER A 25 -13.75 12.30 16.50
N THR A 26 -13.84 13.49 17.07
CA THR A 26 -14.03 14.73 16.33
C THR A 26 -12.81 14.90 15.43
N GLU A 27 -12.96 14.74 14.11
CA GLU A 27 -11.86 14.97 13.16
C GLU A 27 -11.46 16.44 13.22
N ALA A 28 -10.38 16.74 13.93
CA ALA A 28 -9.75 18.04 13.90
C ALA A 28 -9.21 18.26 12.47
N GLN A 29 -9.79 19.20 11.74
CA GLN A 29 -9.27 19.66 10.44
C GLN A 29 -7.89 20.28 10.64
N THR A 30 -6.82 19.50 10.48
CA THR A 30 -5.44 20.00 10.54
C THR A 30 -5.08 20.71 9.23
N VAL A 31 -5.47 21.97 9.14
CA VAL A 31 -4.86 22.93 8.21
C VAL A 31 -3.35 23.02 8.51
N GLN A 32 -2.50 23.16 7.50
CA GLN A 32 -1.03 23.27 7.59
C GLN A 32 -0.22 22.04 8.10
N GLY A 33 -0.79 20.84 8.21
CA GLY A 33 0.02 19.62 8.38
C GLY A 33 0.78 19.51 9.71
N VAL A 34 0.25 20.15 10.75
CA VAL A 34 0.63 19.93 12.15
C VAL A 34 0.00 18.62 12.62
N ARG A 35 0.76 17.79 13.34
CA ARG A 35 0.24 16.68 14.15
C ARG A 35 0.56 16.90 15.61
N ILE A 36 -0.26 16.34 16.49
CA ILE A 36 0.03 16.21 17.92
C ILE A 36 0.14 14.72 18.19
N ASP A 37 1.29 14.27 18.70
CA ASP A 37 1.50 12.85 19.00
C ASP A 37 0.86 12.44 20.33
N ALA A 38 0.92 11.14 20.66
CA ALA A 38 0.34 10.60 21.89
C ALA A 38 0.98 11.16 23.19
N ALA A 39 2.14 11.84 23.11
CA ALA A 39 2.77 12.54 24.22
C ALA A 39 2.34 14.03 24.32
N GLY A 40 1.42 14.48 23.46
CA GLY A 40 0.97 15.87 23.39
C GLY A 40 1.94 16.80 22.69
N VAL A 41 2.96 16.27 22.00
CA VAL A 41 3.98 17.10 21.34
C VAL A 41 3.50 17.52 19.95
N MET A 42 3.41 18.83 19.74
CA MET A 42 3.12 19.44 18.44
C MET A 42 4.30 19.22 17.48
N LYS A 43 4.16 18.26 16.58
CA LYS A 43 5.07 18.00 15.46
C LYS A 43 4.53 18.69 14.20
N THR A 44 5.05 19.86 13.89
CA THR A 44 4.89 20.46 12.55
C THR A 44 5.64 19.62 11.52
N ARG A 45 5.04 19.39 10.35
CA ARG A 45 5.75 18.81 9.20
C ARG A 45 6.97 19.66 8.85
N GLN A 46 8.16 19.25 9.29
CA GLN A 46 9.40 19.91 8.89
C GLN A 46 9.56 19.73 7.38
N VAL A 47 9.65 20.83 6.66
CA VAL A 47 10.09 20.86 5.26
C VAL A 47 11.51 21.41 5.27
N ALA A 48 12.48 20.58 4.89
CA ALA A 48 13.86 21.03 4.81
C ALA A 48 14.07 21.80 3.49
N GLY A 49 14.90 22.85 3.53
CA GLY A 49 15.10 23.71 2.37
C GLY A 49 15.83 22.98 1.25
N LEU A 50 15.26 22.98 0.05
CA LEU A 50 15.99 22.64 -1.18
C LEU A 50 17.04 23.73 -1.45
N ALA A 51 18.30 23.33 -1.57
CA ALA A 51 19.37 24.16 -2.11
C ALA A 51 19.27 24.25 -3.65
N MET A 52 18.11 24.68 -4.16
CA MET A 52 17.77 24.65 -5.59
C MET A 52 17.30 26.03 -6.06
N LYS A 53 17.77 26.45 -7.23
CA LYS A 53 17.28 27.68 -7.88
C LYS A 53 15.99 27.37 -8.67
N PRO A 54 15.02 28.30 -8.79
CA PRO A 54 13.73 28.07 -9.45
C PRO A 54 13.83 27.65 -10.94
N ASP A 55 14.96 27.97 -11.56
CA ASP A 55 15.23 27.84 -13.00
C ASP A 55 16.38 26.83 -13.25
N GLN A 56 16.36 25.69 -12.54
CA GLN A 56 17.31 24.61 -12.79
C GLN A 56 17.01 23.96 -14.15
N ARG A 57 18.05 23.87 -15.00
CA ARG A 57 17.99 23.27 -16.34
C ARG A 57 17.29 21.92 -16.30
N LEU A 58 16.27 21.76 -17.15
CA LEU A 58 15.53 20.51 -17.31
C LEU A 58 16.49 19.37 -17.70
N ASP A 59 16.30 18.22 -17.08
CA ASP A 59 17.08 17.01 -17.36
C ASP A 59 16.48 16.31 -18.58
N PRO A 60 17.26 16.05 -19.65
CA PRO A 60 16.75 15.42 -20.87
C PRO A 60 16.35 13.94 -20.70
N GLU A 61 16.73 13.27 -19.60
CA GLU A 61 16.28 11.91 -19.28
C GLU A 61 15.03 11.88 -18.38
N TRP A 62 14.40 13.05 -18.12
CA TRP A 62 13.21 13.16 -17.27
C TRP A 62 11.93 13.39 -18.08
N ALA A 63 10.84 12.76 -17.65
CA ALA A 63 9.51 13.15 -18.07
C ALA A 63 9.00 14.32 -17.21
N TYR A 64 8.25 15.24 -17.83
CA TYR A 64 7.64 16.40 -17.19
C TYR A 64 6.14 16.44 -17.54
N VAL A 65 5.34 15.82 -16.68
CA VAL A 65 3.92 15.53 -16.93
C VAL A 65 3.05 16.58 -16.26
N SER A 66 2.57 17.55 -17.04
CA SER A 66 1.56 18.52 -16.63
C SER A 66 0.21 17.82 -16.43
N LEU A 67 -0.32 17.82 -15.20
CA LEU A 67 -1.60 17.16 -14.90
C LEU A 67 -2.80 17.81 -15.63
N PRO A 68 -2.95 19.15 -15.70
CA PRO A 68 -4.04 19.74 -16.46
C PRO A 68 -4.03 19.34 -17.94
N LYS A 69 -2.86 19.41 -18.60
CA LYS A 69 -2.72 19.05 -20.02
C LYS A 69 -2.94 17.56 -20.26
N LEU A 70 -2.40 16.71 -19.38
CA LEU A 70 -2.64 15.26 -19.41
C LEU A 70 -4.15 14.95 -19.37
N PHE A 71 -4.88 15.53 -18.43
CA PHE A 71 -6.32 15.28 -18.31
C PHE A 71 -7.12 15.90 -19.46
N GLU A 72 -6.72 17.05 -20.00
CA GLU A 72 -7.32 17.65 -21.20
C GLU A 72 -7.13 16.75 -22.44
N GLU A 73 -5.94 16.20 -22.66
CA GLU A 73 -5.69 15.26 -23.76
C GLU A 73 -6.46 13.94 -23.58
N VAL A 74 -6.45 13.38 -22.37
CA VAL A 74 -7.22 12.17 -22.04
C VAL A 74 -8.71 12.38 -22.27
N GLN A 75 -9.25 13.55 -21.88
CA GLN A 75 -10.65 13.91 -22.13
C GLN A 75 -10.95 13.97 -23.63
N LYS A 76 -10.13 14.67 -24.43
CA LYS A 76 -10.30 14.77 -25.88
C LYS A 76 -10.29 13.41 -26.58
N SER A 77 -9.34 12.53 -26.25
CA SER A 77 -9.33 11.16 -26.79
C SER A 77 -10.57 10.35 -26.38
N THR A 78 -11.00 10.48 -25.12
CA THR A 78 -12.19 9.77 -24.60
C THR A 78 -13.47 10.24 -25.30
N GLU A 79 -13.67 11.56 -25.43
CA GLU A 79 -14.82 12.16 -26.13
C GLU A 79 -14.85 11.82 -27.62
N ALA A 80 -13.67 11.70 -28.25
CA ALA A 80 -13.54 11.25 -29.64
C ALA A 80 -13.70 9.72 -29.83
N GLY A 81 -13.87 8.95 -28.75
CA GLY A 81 -13.95 7.49 -28.80
C GLY A 81 -12.65 6.81 -29.26
N GLN A 82 -11.51 7.49 -29.13
CA GLN A 82 -10.19 7.01 -29.58
C GLN A 82 -9.46 6.27 -28.46
N GLU A 83 -8.63 5.28 -28.82
CA GLU A 83 -7.73 4.64 -27.87
C GLU A 83 -6.70 5.65 -27.35
N LEU A 84 -6.45 5.65 -26.04
CA LEU A 84 -5.46 6.53 -25.43
C LEU A 84 -4.04 6.23 -25.93
N PRO A 85 -3.30 7.22 -26.47
CA PRO A 85 -1.91 7.04 -26.87
C PRO A 85 -1.05 6.48 -25.72
N GLU A 86 -0.12 5.57 -26.05
CA GLU A 86 0.76 4.95 -25.03
C GLU A 86 1.50 5.97 -24.16
N ARG A 87 1.95 7.08 -24.75
CA ARG A 87 2.58 8.18 -24.03
C ARG A 87 1.75 8.70 -22.85
N LEU A 88 0.41 8.75 -23.01
CA LEU A 88 -0.50 9.19 -21.95
C LEU A 88 -0.78 8.05 -20.97
N ARG A 89 -0.96 6.82 -21.47
CA ARG A 89 -1.19 5.62 -20.64
C ARG A 89 -0.03 5.34 -19.68
N PHE A 90 1.20 5.63 -20.09
CA PHE A 90 2.44 5.32 -19.36
C PHE A 90 3.24 6.57 -18.95
N LEU A 91 2.61 7.76 -19.00
CA LEU A 91 3.17 9.03 -18.51
C LEU A 91 4.59 9.32 -19.04
N ASP A 92 4.77 9.20 -20.36
CA ASP A 92 6.05 9.33 -21.07
C ASP A 92 7.20 8.44 -20.52
N GLY A 93 6.86 7.32 -19.87
CA GLY A 93 7.84 6.36 -19.34
C GLY A 93 8.35 6.69 -17.93
N LEU A 94 7.65 7.56 -17.19
CA LEU A 94 8.01 7.98 -15.83
C LEU A 94 8.09 6.77 -14.88
N VAL A 95 9.28 6.47 -14.34
CA VAL A 95 9.51 5.36 -13.39
C VAL A 95 9.57 5.80 -11.93
N LYS A 96 9.60 7.12 -11.67
CA LYS A 96 9.62 7.72 -10.32
C LYS A 96 9.17 9.18 -10.40
N ILE A 97 8.20 9.59 -9.56
CA ILE A 97 7.99 11.00 -9.26
C ILE A 97 9.07 11.41 -8.25
N GLU A 98 9.99 12.27 -8.67
CA GLU A 98 11.04 12.80 -7.81
C GLU A 98 10.79 14.27 -7.45
N ARG A 99 10.20 15.04 -8.36
CA ARG A 99 9.84 16.44 -8.12
C ARG A 99 8.40 16.73 -8.53
N ILE A 100 7.80 17.70 -7.85
CA ILE A 100 6.51 18.31 -8.21
C ILE A 100 6.75 19.80 -8.33
N TYR A 101 6.45 20.37 -9.50
CA TYR A 101 6.47 21.81 -9.72
C TYR A 101 5.04 22.36 -9.70
N VAL A 102 4.80 23.32 -8.82
CA VAL A 102 3.58 24.12 -8.78
C VAL A 102 3.83 25.40 -9.56
N ARG A 103 2.95 25.74 -10.52
CA ARG A 103 3.05 26.97 -11.32
C ARG A 103 1.70 27.71 -11.27
N PRO A 104 1.41 28.46 -10.18
CA PRO A 104 0.10 29.09 -9.98
C PRO A 104 -0.31 30.03 -11.12
N GLU A 105 0.63 30.82 -11.63
CA GLU A 105 0.40 31.75 -12.77
C GLU A 105 -0.06 31.04 -14.05
N GLN A 106 0.33 29.77 -14.22
CA GLN A 106 0.00 28.93 -15.37
C GLN A 106 -1.15 27.96 -15.04
N SER A 107 -1.66 27.98 -13.81
CA SER A 107 -2.55 26.96 -13.23
C SER A 107 -2.06 25.52 -13.43
N ASP A 108 -0.73 25.33 -13.47
CA ASP A 108 -0.10 24.05 -13.83
C ASP A 108 0.49 23.33 -12.60
N LEU A 109 0.42 22.01 -12.62
CA LEU A 109 1.00 21.10 -11.64
C LEU A 109 1.70 19.99 -12.39
N ILE A 110 3.04 20.00 -12.33
CA ILE A 110 3.88 19.14 -13.16
C ILE A 110 4.54 18.08 -12.27
N LEU A 111 4.26 16.81 -12.56
CA LEU A 111 5.01 15.68 -12.01
C LEU A 111 6.29 15.50 -12.81
N ALA A 112 7.43 15.34 -12.15
CA ALA A 112 8.71 15.22 -12.82
C ALA A 112 9.62 14.17 -12.19
N GLY A 113 10.41 13.50 -13.02
CA GLY A 113 11.40 12.54 -12.58
C GLY A 113 11.93 11.67 -13.72
N PRO A 114 12.84 10.74 -13.41
CA PRO A 114 13.47 9.87 -14.40
C PRO A 114 12.44 9.10 -15.22
N ALA A 115 12.65 9.07 -16.53
CA ALA A 115 11.84 8.33 -17.49
C ALA A 115 12.72 7.47 -18.42
N GLU A 116 12.17 6.37 -18.91
CA GLU A 116 12.89 5.47 -19.80
C GLU A 116 11.95 4.72 -20.75
N PRO A 117 12.45 4.25 -21.92
CA PRO A 117 11.66 3.40 -22.81
C PRO A 117 11.14 2.17 -22.07
N TRP A 118 9.87 1.82 -22.28
CA TRP A 118 9.18 0.77 -21.52
C TRP A 118 8.95 -0.51 -22.34
N ASP A 119 8.76 -1.61 -21.62
CA ASP A 119 8.13 -2.82 -22.12
C ASP A 119 6.72 -2.96 -21.52
N ALA A 120 5.73 -3.02 -22.41
CA ALA A 120 4.31 -3.21 -22.09
C ALA A 120 3.80 -4.60 -22.54
N SER A 121 4.70 -5.54 -22.87
CA SER A 121 4.37 -6.93 -23.23
C SER A 121 3.46 -7.62 -22.23
N ASN A 122 3.55 -7.24 -20.96
CA ASN A 122 2.58 -7.54 -19.92
C ASN A 122 1.92 -6.24 -19.41
N PRO A 123 0.66 -5.94 -19.78
CA PRO A 123 -0.06 -4.73 -19.34
C PRO A 123 -0.24 -4.62 -17.81
N LEU A 124 -0.20 -5.74 -17.09
CA LEU A 124 -0.24 -5.74 -15.61
C LEU A 124 1.15 -5.47 -15.00
N ARG A 125 2.23 -5.58 -15.77
CA ARG A 125 3.63 -5.37 -15.33
C ARG A 125 4.47 -4.57 -16.31
N VAL A 126 3.99 -3.39 -16.70
CA VAL A 126 4.76 -2.44 -17.51
C VAL A 126 6.04 -2.03 -16.75
N ARG A 127 7.20 -2.18 -17.39
CA ARG A 127 8.52 -1.93 -16.78
C ARG A 127 9.39 -1.10 -17.72
N GLY A 128 10.21 -0.25 -17.13
CA GLY A 128 11.29 0.42 -17.86
C GLY A 128 12.34 -0.59 -18.34
N ARG A 129 12.86 -0.41 -19.56
CA ARG A 129 13.84 -1.31 -20.19
C ARG A 129 15.28 -1.13 -19.70
N ARG A 130 15.62 0.03 -19.12
CA ARG A 130 16.96 0.35 -18.60
C ARG A 130 17.13 -0.15 -17.17
N THR A 131 16.15 0.11 -16.30
CA THR A 131 16.25 -0.19 -14.85
C THR A 131 15.35 -1.33 -14.39
N GLY A 132 14.42 -1.81 -15.23
CA GLY A 132 13.45 -2.85 -14.85
C GLY A 132 12.39 -2.39 -13.84
N ARG A 133 12.40 -1.10 -13.46
CA ARG A 133 11.46 -0.51 -12.51
C ARG A 133 10.05 -0.45 -13.11
N PRO A 134 8.98 -0.57 -12.29
CA PRO A 134 7.63 -0.33 -12.75
C PRO A 134 7.47 1.08 -13.32
N VAL A 135 6.78 1.20 -14.45
CA VAL A 135 6.38 2.50 -15.01
C VAL A 135 5.07 2.93 -14.36
N ILE A 136 4.94 4.22 -14.05
CA ILE A 136 3.71 4.78 -13.48
C ILE A 136 2.67 4.86 -14.61
N THR A 137 1.53 4.17 -14.43
CA THR A 137 0.43 4.22 -15.40
C THR A 137 -0.55 5.34 -15.06
N LEU A 138 -1.30 5.79 -16.07
CA LEU A 138 -2.39 6.75 -15.89
C LEU A 138 -3.46 6.22 -14.93
N ASP A 139 -3.80 4.93 -15.02
CA ASP A 139 -4.80 4.29 -14.15
C ASP A 139 -4.34 4.29 -12.68
N ASP A 140 -3.07 3.96 -12.44
CA ASP A 140 -2.46 3.96 -11.11
C ASP A 140 -2.42 5.39 -10.53
N LEU A 141 -2.08 6.40 -11.34
CA LEU A 141 -2.10 7.80 -10.94
C LEU A 141 -3.52 8.31 -10.63
N ILE A 142 -4.49 8.04 -11.50
CA ILE A 142 -5.89 8.45 -11.31
C ILE A 142 -6.47 7.78 -10.05
N LEU A 143 -6.20 6.49 -9.84
CA LEU A 143 -6.62 5.78 -8.64
C LEU A 143 -5.99 6.40 -7.39
N ALA A 144 -4.69 6.67 -7.40
CA ALA A 144 -4.00 7.30 -6.27
C ALA A 144 -4.58 8.68 -5.93
N LEU A 145 -4.83 9.53 -6.93
CA LEU A 145 -5.40 10.87 -6.74
C LEU A 145 -6.85 10.81 -6.22
N ARG A 146 -7.67 9.88 -6.72
CA ARG A 146 -9.06 9.68 -6.24
C ARG A 146 -9.12 9.09 -4.84
N GLN A 147 -8.28 8.10 -4.55
CA GLN A 147 -8.35 7.28 -3.35
C GLN A 147 -7.55 7.85 -2.17
N PHE A 148 -6.51 8.65 -2.43
CA PHE A 148 -5.63 9.23 -1.39
C PHE A 148 -5.46 10.76 -1.51
N GLY A 149 -6.28 11.42 -2.34
CA GLY A 149 -6.32 12.87 -2.44
C GLY A 149 -6.82 13.57 -1.16
N PRO A 150 -6.80 14.92 -1.11
CA PRO A 150 -7.04 15.70 0.10
C PRO A 150 -8.36 15.41 0.86
N ASN A 151 -9.39 14.94 0.14
CA ASN A 151 -10.72 14.65 0.67
C ASN A 151 -10.92 13.16 1.05
N SER A 152 -9.88 12.33 0.97
CA SER A 152 -10.02 10.90 1.29
C SER A 152 -10.12 10.62 2.78
N ARG A 153 -11.04 9.71 3.13
CA ARG A 153 -11.28 9.23 4.50
C ARG A 153 -10.34 8.09 4.92
N SER A 154 -9.67 7.43 3.99
CA SER A 154 -8.69 6.38 4.31
C SER A 154 -7.32 6.72 3.75
N ARG A 155 -6.31 6.69 4.62
CA ARG A 155 -4.89 6.80 4.26
C ARG A 155 -4.16 5.45 4.30
N VAL A 156 -4.93 4.37 4.49
CA VAL A 156 -4.42 3.00 4.63
C VAL A 156 -5.09 2.13 3.56
N PHE A 157 -4.28 1.31 2.88
CA PHE A 157 -4.73 0.36 1.88
C PHE A 157 -3.91 -0.92 1.95
N GLY A 158 -4.42 -1.99 1.36
CA GLY A 158 -3.73 -3.28 1.31
C GLY A 158 -4.68 -4.43 1.08
N CYS A 159 -4.19 -5.64 1.40
CA CYS A 159 -4.97 -6.87 1.41
C CYS A 159 -4.72 -7.67 2.68
N THR A 160 -5.64 -8.57 2.99
CA THR A 160 -5.43 -9.67 3.93
C THR A 160 -5.75 -10.99 3.24
N LEU A 161 -5.06 -12.06 3.64
CA LEU A 161 -5.37 -13.43 3.21
C LEU A 161 -6.05 -14.15 4.37
N LEU A 162 -7.34 -14.40 4.24
CA LEU A 162 -8.13 -15.16 5.19
C LEU A 162 -7.96 -16.65 4.99
N GLN A 163 -7.95 -17.37 6.11
CA GLN A 163 -7.96 -18.84 6.16
C GLN A 163 -9.40 -19.35 6.22
N ASP A 164 -9.68 -20.57 5.77
CA ASP A 164 -10.97 -21.21 6.04
C ASP A 164 -11.13 -21.59 7.52
N ALA A 165 -12.38 -21.76 7.96
CA ALA A 165 -12.73 -22.02 9.37
C ALA A 165 -12.08 -23.29 9.97
N GLY A 166 -11.66 -24.26 9.15
CA GLY A 166 -10.98 -25.48 9.60
C GLY A 166 -9.46 -25.37 9.64
N ALA A 167 -8.85 -24.32 9.09
CA ALA A 167 -7.39 -24.19 8.96
C ALA A 167 -6.68 -24.25 10.32
N ALA A 168 -7.21 -23.53 11.33
CA ALA A 168 -6.64 -23.51 12.67
C ALA A 168 -6.54 -24.91 13.30
N GLU A 169 -7.56 -25.76 13.13
CA GLU A 169 -7.56 -27.14 13.65
C GLU A 169 -6.52 -28.00 12.92
N ARG A 170 -6.44 -27.89 11.59
CA ARG A 170 -5.48 -28.63 10.76
C ARG A 170 -4.04 -28.24 11.10
N VAL A 171 -3.77 -26.96 11.27
CA VAL A 171 -2.45 -26.43 11.69
C VAL A 171 -2.10 -26.89 13.11
N ALA A 172 -3.03 -26.82 14.06
CA ALA A 172 -2.79 -27.28 15.43
C ALA A 172 -2.53 -28.79 15.50
N ARG A 173 -3.18 -29.59 14.64
CA ARG A 173 -2.87 -31.02 14.47
C ARG A 173 -1.46 -31.22 13.91
N LEU A 174 -1.09 -30.49 12.85
CA LEU A 174 0.25 -30.56 12.28
C LEU A 174 1.33 -30.19 13.30
N GLN A 175 1.14 -29.13 14.10
CA GLN A 175 2.08 -28.74 15.17
C GLN A 175 2.31 -29.89 16.16
N ARG A 176 1.23 -30.55 16.63
CA ARG A 176 1.35 -31.73 17.51
C ARG A 176 2.10 -32.88 16.84
N GLU A 177 1.88 -33.13 15.55
CA GLU A 177 2.60 -34.16 14.80
C GLU A 177 4.08 -33.85 14.60
N ILE A 178 4.44 -32.61 14.29
CA ILE A 178 5.84 -32.15 14.14
C ILE A 178 6.59 -32.37 15.46
N LEU A 179 6.00 -31.97 16.59
CA LEU A 179 6.59 -32.13 17.92
C LEU A 179 6.72 -33.62 18.30
N ALA A 180 5.66 -34.42 18.10
CA ALA A 180 5.66 -35.85 18.45
C ALA A 180 6.67 -36.66 17.62
N LYS A 181 6.76 -36.39 16.31
CA LYS A 181 7.68 -37.06 15.38
C LYS A 181 9.08 -36.43 15.34
N ARG A 182 9.31 -35.33 16.08
CA ARG A 182 10.54 -34.51 16.08
C ARG A 182 11.01 -34.16 14.66
N ILE A 183 10.07 -33.73 13.81
CA ILE A 183 10.39 -33.34 12.43
C ILE A 183 11.21 -32.05 12.45
N THR A 184 12.44 -32.12 11.92
CA THR A 184 13.37 -30.97 11.83
C THR A 184 13.55 -30.45 10.41
N ASN A 185 13.07 -31.17 9.39
CA ASN A 185 13.21 -30.76 8.00
C ASN A 185 12.22 -29.62 7.67
N GLN A 186 12.75 -28.41 7.51
CA GLN A 186 11.98 -27.19 7.24
C GLN A 186 11.16 -27.26 5.95
N THR A 187 11.69 -27.85 4.87
CA THR A 187 10.96 -27.99 3.60
C THR A 187 9.74 -28.89 3.75
N VAL A 188 9.84 -29.98 4.51
CA VAL A 188 8.71 -30.87 4.83
C VAL A 188 7.67 -30.14 5.68
N ILE A 189 8.11 -29.37 6.68
CA ILE A 189 7.21 -28.57 7.53
C ILE A 189 6.48 -27.50 6.71
N ALA A 190 7.19 -26.75 5.85
CA ALA A 190 6.61 -25.71 5.03
C ALA A 190 5.54 -26.24 4.06
N GLN A 191 5.80 -27.37 3.41
CA GLN A 191 4.85 -28.01 2.51
C GLN A 191 3.62 -28.57 3.27
N ALA A 192 3.83 -29.25 4.40
CA ALA A 192 2.73 -29.74 5.23
C ALA A 192 1.88 -28.61 5.83
N LEU A 193 2.50 -27.47 6.17
CA LEU A 193 1.80 -26.27 6.66
C LEU A 193 0.97 -25.61 5.56
N LYS A 194 1.51 -25.50 4.33
CA LYS A 194 0.76 -25.05 3.15
C LYS A 194 -0.46 -25.93 2.89
N GLU A 195 -0.31 -27.25 2.93
CA GLU A 195 -1.42 -28.21 2.78
C GLU A 195 -2.45 -28.10 3.91
N SER A 196 -1.98 -27.88 5.15
CA SER A 196 -2.85 -27.70 6.32
C SER A 196 -3.61 -26.37 6.30
N LEU A 197 -3.00 -25.30 5.80
CA LEU A 197 -3.67 -24.00 5.62
C LEU A 197 -4.77 -24.07 4.57
N GLY A 198 -4.54 -24.78 3.47
CA GLY A 198 -5.52 -24.89 2.39
C GLY A 198 -5.61 -23.62 1.53
N PRO A 199 -6.71 -23.42 0.77
CA PRO A 199 -6.91 -22.22 -0.03
C PRO A 199 -7.11 -21.00 0.86
N LEU A 200 -6.48 -19.88 0.51
CA LEU A 200 -6.63 -18.60 1.19
C LEU A 200 -7.43 -17.63 0.33
N THR A 201 -8.35 -16.88 0.95
CA THR A 201 -9.19 -15.88 0.28
C THR A 201 -8.59 -14.49 0.48
N ALA A 202 -8.40 -13.73 -0.62
CA ALA A 202 -7.94 -12.35 -0.54
C ALA A 202 -9.12 -11.39 -0.29
N GLU A 203 -9.00 -10.57 0.75
CA GLU A 203 -9.86 -9.40 0.97
C GLU A 203 -9.02 -8.12 0.86
N TYR A 204 -9.59 -7.08 0.25
CA TYR A 204 -8.91 -5.80 0.00
C TYR A 204 -9.55 -4.68 0.81
N PHE A 205 -8.74 -3.73 1.26
CA PHE A 205 -9.19 -2.53 1.94
C PHE A 205 -8.45 -1.30 1.40
N GLY A 206 -9.13 -0.16 1.39
CA GLY A 206 -8.56 1.12 0.93
C GLY A 206 -8.31 1.23 -0.58
N VAL A 207 -8.47 0.17 -1.37
CA VAL A 207 -8.46 0.17 -2.84
C VAL A 207 -9.50 -0.82 -3.40
N PRO A 208 -10.09 -0.57 -4.60
CA PRO A 208 -10.95 -1.54 -5.26
C PRO A 208 -10.19 -2.80 -5.72
N ALA A 209 -10.83 -3.97 -5.62
CA ALA A 209 -10.20 -5.28 -5.86
C ALA A 209 -9.83 -5.55 -7.33
N ASP A 210 -10.46 -4.84 -8.26
CA ASP A 210 -10.30 -4.93 -9.72
C ASP A 210 -9.18 -4.00 -10.26
N THR A 211 -8.23 -3.61 -9.40
CA THR A 211 -7.18 -2.65 -9.73
C THR A 211 -5.77 -3.25 -9.71
N ARG A 212 -4.85 -2.63 -10.46
CA ARG A 212 -3.41 -2.92 -10.42
C ARG A 212 -2.80 -2.71 -9.01
N PHE A 213 -3.35 -1.79 -8.22
CA PHE A 213 -3.01 -1.63 -6.80
C PHE A 213 -3.36 -2.88 -5.97
N ALA A 214 -4.59 -3.39 -6.10
CA ALA A 214 -5.01 -4.62 -5.42
C ALA A 214 -4.12 -5.82 -5.84
N LEU A 215 -3.87 -5.98 -7.14
CA LEU A 215 -2.94 -7.00 -7.65
C LEU A 215 -1.54 -6.87 -7.01
N THR A 216 -0.97 -5.66 -6.96
CA THR A 216 0.35 -5.42 -6.36
C THR A 216 0.36 -5.75 -4.85
N CYS A 217 -0.73 -5.45 -4.14
CA CYS A 217 -0.85 -5.79 -2.71
C CYS A 217 -0.82 -7.30 -2.49
N ILE A 218 -1.66 -8.06 -3.21
CA ILE A 218 -1.76 -9.51 -3.01
C ILE A 218 -0.49 -10.25 -3.45
N GLU A 219 0.15 -9.81 -4.52
CA GLU A 219 1.43 -10.37 -4.95
C GLU A 219 2.56 -10.12 -3.95
N SER A 220 2.55 -8.95 -3.30
CA SER A 220 3.49 -8.62 -2.23
C SER A 220 3.28 -9.52 -1.01
N ASP A 221 2.06 -9.66 -0.52
CA ASP A 221 1.73 -10.53 0.62
C ASP A 221 2.01 -12.01 0.32
N TYR A 222 1.69 -12.48 -0.89
CA TYR A 222 2.02 -13.82 -1.38
C TYR A 222 3.54 -14.09 -1.38
N LEU A 223 4.34 -13.16 -1.91
CA LEU A 223 5.80 -13.27 -1.92
C LEU A 223 6.39 -13.26 -0.52
N MET A 224 5.94 -12.34 0.35
CA MET A 224 6.39 -12.28 1.75
C MET A 224 6.07 -13.57 2.51
N LYS A 225 4.90 -14.18 2.27
CA LYS A 225 4.54 -15.48 2.85
C LYS A 225 5.44 -16.61 2.35
N ARG A 226 5.71 -16.70 1.04
CA ARG A 226 6.62 -17.72 0.49
C ARG A 226 8.05 -17.60 1.03
N LEU A 227 8.57 -16.37 1.14
CA LEU A 227 9.88 -16.09 1.73
C LEU A 227 9.92 -16.44 3.23
N SER A 228 8.89 -16.06 4.00
CA SER A 228 8.84 -16.34 5.45
C SER A 228 8.74 -17.84 5.78
N LEU A 229 8.06 -18.61 4.92
CA LEU A 229 7.95 -20.07 5.00
C LEU A 229 9.17 -20.83 4.44
N GLY A 230 10.17 -20.13 3.88
CA GLY A 230 11.33 -20.76 3.23
C GLY A 230 11.00 -21.51 1.93
N LEU A 231 9.84 -21.26 1.33
CA LEU A 231 9.45 -21.81 0.03
C LEU A 231 10.21 -21.15 -1.13
N ASP A 232 10.54 -19.87 -0.96
CA ASP A 232 11.45 -19.11 -1.84
C ASP A 232 12.72 -18.74 -1.07
N ARG A 233 13.84 -18.61 -1.80
CA ARG A 233 15.11 -18.14 -1.22
C ARG A 233 15.11 -16.62 -1.10
N MET A 234 15.53 -16.11 0.06
CA MET A 234 15.84 -14.69 0.25
C MET A 234 16.94 -14.26 -0.73
N SER A 235 16.73 -13.15 -1.44
CA SER A 235 17.73 -12.59 -2.37
C SER A 235 18.95 -11.99 -1.66
N VAL A 236 18.86 -11.77 -0.35
CA VAL A 236 19.94 -11.22 0.49
C VAL A 236 20.69 -12.38 1.15
N PRO A 237 22.00 -12.58 0.88
CA PRO A 237 22.79 -13.64 1.50
C PRO A 237 22.77 -13.58 3.03
N GLY A 238 22.71 -14.76 3.67
CA GLY A 238 22.72 -14.88 5.14
C GLY A 238 21.38 -14.62 5.83
N VAL A 239 20.39 -14.02 5.14
CA VAL A 239 19.05 -13.85 5.71
C VAL A 239 18.29 -15.18 5.63
N LYS A 240 18.00 -15.75 6.79
CA LYS A 240 17.23 -16.98 6.97
C LYS A 240 15.72 -16.71 6.91
N SER A 241 14.93 -17.72 6.57
CA SER A 241 13.47 -17.64 6.67
C SER A 241 13.03 -17.55 8.14
N TYR A 242 11.76 -17.18 8.38
CA TYR A 242 11.21 -17.23 9.73
C TYR A 242 11.12 -18.66 10.25
N LEU A 243 10.71 -19.61 9.39
CA LEU A 243 10.68 -21.03 9.73
C LEU A 243 12.08 -21.58 10.08
N ASP A 244 13.13 -21.03 9.46
CA ASP A 244 14.52 -21.38 9.74
C ASP A 244 15.00 -20.83 11.10
N ARG A 245 14.37 -19.74 11.58
CA ARG A 245 14.72 -19.03 12.82
C ARG A 245 13.89 -19.48 14.02
N SER A 246 12.59 -19.74 13.84
CA SER A 246 11.61 -19.83 14.93
C SER A 246 11.51 -21.19 15.63
N GLY A 247 12.23 -22.21 15.14
CA GLY A 247 12.36 -23.51 15.82
C GLY A 247 11.01 -24.14 16.18
N SER A 248 10.16 -24.36 15.17
CA SER A 248 8.80 -24.94 15.25
C SER A 248 7.75 -24.22 16.11
N GLY A 249 8.11 -23.24 16.94
CA GLY A 249 7.18 -22.57 17.86
C GLY A 249 6.24 -21.56 17.18
N HIS A 250 6.78 -20.68 16.32
CA HIS A 250 6.01 -19.63 15.65
C HIS A 250 5.98 -19.87 14.14
N LEU A 251 4.83 -20.34 13.65
CA LEU A 251 4.59 -20.67 12.23
C LEU A 251 3.97 -19.51 11.43
N PHE A 252 3.50 -18.46 12.11
CA PHE A 252 2.86 -17.30 11.53
C PHE A 252 3.58 -16.04 11.99
N ASN A 253 3.85 -15.15 11.05
CA ASN A 253 4.45 -13.84 11.30
C ASN A 253 3.62 -12.83 10.51
N ARG A 254 3.35 -11.67 11.10
CA ARG A 254 2.66 -10.59 10.38
C ARG A 254 3.67 -9.82 9.55
N PHE A 255 3.21 -9.30 8.41
CA PHE A 255 3.96 -8.39 7.55
C PHE A 255 3.08 -7.20 7.22
N TRP A 256 3.64 -5.99 7.23
CA TRP A 256 2.97 -4.80 6.75
C TRP A 256 4.00 -3.76 6.29
N PHE A 257 3.63 -2.96 5.29
CA PHE A 257 4.43 -1.82 4.90
C PHE A 257 4.04 -0.60 5.74
N VAL A 258 5.05 0.13 6.21
CA VAL A 258 4.88 1.48 6.75
C VAL A 258 5.52 2.49 5.80
N ALA A 259 4.99 3.70 5.79
CA ALA A 259 5.67 4.84 5.20
C ALA A 259 7.03 5.05 5.91
N ASP A 260 8.11 4.96 5.16
CA ASP A 260 9.47 5.23 5.63
C ASP A 260 10.14 6.14 4.63
N TYR A 261 9.92 7.44 4.82
CA TYR A 261 10.39 8.50 3.95
C TYR A 261 10.93 9.68 4.75
N ALA A 262 12.01 10.28 4.25
CA ALA A 262 12.52 11.54 4.79
C ALA A 262 11.48 12.67 4.58
N PRO A 263 11.57 13.79 5.31
CA PRO A 263 10.65 14.91 5.10
C PRO A 263 10.76 15.46 3.67
N LEU A 264 9.64 15.94 3.09
CA LEU A 264 9.68 16.58 1.78
C LEU A 264 10.61 17.78 1.82
N LEU A 265 11.44 17.90 0.79
CA LEU A 265 12.27 19.09 0.61
C LEU A 265 11.48 20.10 -0.22
N VAL A 266 11.56 21.39 0.13
CA VAL A 266 10.79 22.46 -0.52
C VAL A 266 11.70 23.62 -0.89
N SER A 267 11.54 24.18 -2.08
CA SER A 267 12.31 25.34 -2.55
C SER A 267 11.98 26.61 -1.78
N PRO A 268 12.89 27.61 -1.72
CA PRO A 268 12.67 28.84 -0.96
C PRO A 268 11.44 29.65 -1.38
N ASP A 269 10.98 29.48 -2.62
CA ASP A 269 9.77 30.10 -3.18
C ASP A 269 8.48 29.31 -2.88
N GLY A 270 8.57 28.12 -2.30
CA GLY A 270 7.44 27.22 -2.04
C GLY A 270 6.86 26.51 -3.28
N MET A 271 7.49 26.65 -4.45
CA MET A 271 6.92 26.22 -5.74
C MET A 271 7.45 24.88 -6.25
N THR A 272 8.50 24.33 -5.66
CA THR A 272 9.08 23.03 -6.01
C THR A 272 9.18 22.15 -4.77
N PHE A 273 8.67 20.93 -4.90
CA PHE A 273 8.73 19.89 -3.87
C PHE A 273 9.57 18.73 -4.41
N GLN A 274 10.54 18.25 -3.63
CA GLN A 274 11.25 17.00 -3.93
C GLN A 274 10.79 15.89 -2.99
N LEU A 275 10.47 14.75 -3.57
CA LEU A 275 10.14 13.51 -2.87
C LEU A 275 11.45 12.74 -2.61
N PRO A 276 11.59 12.13 -1.42
CA PRO A 276 12.75 11.29 -1.11
C PRO A 276 12.71 9.94 -1.83
N ASP A 277 13.86 9.28 -1.89
CA ASP A 277 14.06 8.07 -2.70
C ASP A 277 13.42 6.81 -2.10
N GLN A 278 13.49 6.65 -0.78
CA GLN A 278 12.83 5.57 -0.05
C GLN A 278 11.44 6.05 0.41
N GLY A 279 10.42 5.22 0.14
CA GLY A 279 9.02 5.53 0.45
C GLY A 279 8.35 4.57 1.44
N LEU A 280 8.86 3.34 1.56
CA LEU A 280 8.25 2.27 2.36
C LEU A 280 9.33 1.44 3.07
N ALA A 281 9.03 1.02 4.29
CA ALA A 281 9.74 -0.05 4.98
C ALA A 281 8.81 -1.23 5.25
N LEU A 282 9.32 -2.45 5.10
CA LEU A 282 8.64 -3.65 5.55
C LEU A 282 8.84 -3.82 7.06
N LYS A 283 7.74 -3.92 7.79
CA LYS A 283 7.67 -4.25 9.22
C LYS A 283 7.03 -5.61 9.43
N THR A 284 7.29 -6.19 10.59
CA THR A 284 6.94 -7.58 10.88
C THR A 284 6.87 -7.79 12.40
N SER A 285 6.01 -8.70 12.84
CA SER A 285 5.86 -9.08 14.25
C SER A 285 5.59 -10.56 14.42
N ASP A 286 6.04 -11.07 15.56
CA ASP A 286 5.90 -12.46 16.00
C ASP A 286 4.59 -12.66 16.84
N SER A 287 3.80 -11.58 17.06
CA SER A 287 2.62 -11.53 17.95
C SER A 287 1.26 -11.56 17.25
N GLU A 288 0.28 -12.22 17.88
CA GLU A 288 -1.14 -12.09 17.56
C GLU A 288 -1.68 -10.73 18.03
N MET A 289 -1.64 -9.75 17.12
CA MET A 289 -2.36 -8.47 17.24
C MET A 289 -2.06 -7.68 18.52
N ASP A 290 -0.82 -7.22 18.66
CA ASP A 290 -0.53 -6.13 19.61
C ASP A 290 -1.39 -4.90 19.30
N GLN A 291 -2.05 -4.40 20.35
CA GLN A 291 -2.90 -3.21 20.28
C GLN A 291 -2.09 -1.92 20.06
N ASP A 292 -0.75 -1.99 20.11
CA ASP A 292 0.18 -0.87 19.89
C ASP A 292 0.21 -0.35 18.45
N THR A 293 -0.40 -1.04 17.48
CA THR A 293 -0.66 -0.45 16.14
C THR A 293 -1.63 0.75 16.18
N LYS A 294 -2.23 1.08 17.34
CA LYS A 294 -2.88 2.38 17.57
C LYS A 294 -1.92 3.55 17.81
N ASN A 295 -0.68 3.30 18.24
CA ASN A 295 0.27 4.34 18.65
C ASN A 295 1.33 4.66 17.57
N ASP A 296 1.75 3.67 16.78
CA ASP A 296 2.74 3.87 15.69
C ASP A 296 2.20 4.62 14.46
N GLY A 297 0.96 5.14 14.53
CA GLY A 297 0.28 5.91 13.49
C GLY A 297 0.10 7.41 13.76
N ALA A 298 0.67 7.94 14.86
CA ALA A 298 0.52 9.33 15.29
C ALA A 298 1.52 10.31 14.61
#